data_AF-A0A4R2HVN1-F1
#
_entry.id   AF-A0A4R2HVN1-F1
#
_cell.length_a   1.000
_cell.length_b   1.000
_cell.length_c   1.000
_cell.angle_alpha   90.00
_cell.angle_beta   90.00
_cell.angle_gamma   90.00
#
_symmetry.space_group_name_H-M   'P 1'
#
loop_
_entity.id
_entity.type
_entity.pdbx_description
1 polymer ?
#
loop_
_entity_poly.entity_id
_entity_poly.type
_entity_poly.pdbx_seq_one_letter_code
_entity_poly.pdbx_strand_id
1 'polypeptide(L)'
;MRPRTFELVRYRDPSGVSGTGVVAEGCEFSDGSVALRWCGNNPATAVWPDIDSVLAVHGHQGATEVRWIEEQSRSSLFDELHQVRPPNSVADPLPGSHARGWAGARHLR
;
A
#
# COMPACT_ATOMS: atom_id res chain seq x y z
N MET A 1 -7.35 -5.82 -18.19
CA MET A 1 -5.96 -5.63 -17.70
C MET A 1 -6.04 -5.29 -16.22
N ARG A 2 -5.05 -5.65 -15.39
CA ARG A 2 -5.00 -5.23 -13.98
C ARG A 2 -4.17 -3.94 -13.85
N PRO A 3 -4.43 -3.09 -12.84
CA PRO A 3 -3.57 -1.94 -12.57
C PRO A 3 -2.13 -2.38 -12.31
N ARG A 4 -1.18 -1.56 -12.76
CA ARG A 4 0.27 -1.80 -12.62
C ARG A 4 0.84 -0.79 -11.63
N THR A 5 1.63 -1.27 -10.68
CA THR A 5 2.27 -0.39 -9.68
C THR A 5 3.70 -0.05 -10.08
N PHE A 6 4.16 1.12 -9.64
CA PHE A 6 5.51 1.59 -9.89
C PHE A 6 6.02 2.49 -8.77
N GLU A 7 7.32 2.72 -8.77
CA GLU A 7 7.99 3.75 -7.99
C GLU A 7 8.53 4.83 -8.93
N LEU A 8 8.40 6.08 -8.53
CA LEU A 8 9.05 7.21 -9.19
C LEU A 8 10.38 7.46 -8.49
N VAL A 9 11.48 7.22 -9.21
CA VAL A 9 12.84 7.25 -8.67
C VAL A 9 13.58 8.46 -9.19
N ARG A 10 14.11 9.30 -8.29
CA ARG A 10 14.90 10.49 -8.60
C ARG A 10 16.38 10.26 -8.35
N TYR A 11 17.19 10.41 -9.38
CA TYR A 11 18.65 10.25 -9.31
C TYR A 11 19.39 11.54 -8.99
N ARG A 12 18.81 12.69 -9.37
CA ARG A 12 19.40 14.00 -9.11
C ARG A 12 18.32 14.97 -8.64
N ASP A 13 18.64 15.73 -7.60
CA ASP A 13 17.81 16.83 -7.13
C ASP A 13 18.61 18.15 -7.15
N PRO A 14 18.65 18.86 -8.29
CA PRO A 14 19.31 20.15 -8.38
C PRO A 14 18.68 21.22 -7.48
N SER A 15 17.42 21.04 -7.07
CA SER A 15 16.68 22.01 -6.24
C SER A 15 16.99 21.88 -4.76
N GLY A 16 17.42 20.70 -4.30
CA GLY A 16 17.62 20.35 -2.89
C GLY A 16 16.31 20.24 -2.08
N VAL A 17 15.15 20.30 -2.71
CA VAL A 17 13.84 20.28 -2.05
C VAL A 17 13.29 18.87 -1.90
N SER A 18 13.52 18.01 -2.90
CA SER A 18 12.80 16.74 -3.07
C SER A 18 13.63 15.52 -2.64
N GLY A 19 14.95 15.66 -2.59
CA GLY A 19 15.88 14.55 -2.37
C GLY A 19 15.98 13.60 -3.56
N THR A 20 16.77 12.55 -3.35
CA THR A 20 17.02 11.46 -4.31
C THR A 20 16.50 10.13 -3.75
N GLY A 21 16.28 9.15 -4.63
CA GLY A 21 15.69 7.85 -4.29
C GLY A 21 14.23 7.76 -4.71
N VAL A 22 13.43 6.94 -4.03
CA VAL A 22 11.99 6.84 -4.28
C VAL A 22 11.31 8.10 -3.75
N VAL A 23 10.77 8.91 -4.65
CA VAL A 23 10.11 10.17 -4.32
C VAL A 23 8.59 10.05 -4.37
N ALA A 24 8.06 9.04 -5.05
CA ALA A 24 6.64 8.71 -5.04
C ALA A 24 6.40 7.23 -5.36
N GLU A 25 5.26 6.73 -4.92
CA GLU A 25 4.67 5.46 -5.33
C GLU A 25 3.53 5.74 -6.32
N GLY A 26 3.26 4.83 -7.25
CA GLY A 26 2.23 5.04 -8.25
C GLY A 26 1.52 3.77 -8.70
N CYS A 27 0.33 3.97 -9.28
CA CYS A 27 -0.52 2.95 -9.87
C CYS A 27 -1.09 3.47 -11.18
N GLU A 28 -0.82 2.77 -12.28
CA GLU A 28 -1.44 2.98 -13.59
C GLU A 28 -2.65 2.03 -13.70
N PHE A 29 -3.84 2.59 -13.82
CA PHE A 29 -5.08 1.85 -13.99
C PHE A 29 -5.24 1.35 -15.42
N SER A 30 -6.14 0.39 -15.60
CA SER A 30 -6.38 -0.22 -16.92
C SER A 30 -6.93 0.73 -17.98
N ASP A 31 -7.43 1.89 -17.59
CA ASP A 31 -7.89 2.96 -18.49
C ASP A 31 -6.77 3.97 -18.83
N GLY A 32 -5.55 3.74 -18.34
CA GLY A 32 -4.38 4.60 -18.53
C GLY A 32 -4.20 5.66 -17.46
N SER A 33 -5.24 5.96 -16.66
CA SER A 33 -5.14 6.96 -15.59
C SER A 33 -4.13 6.54 -14.52
N VAL A 34 -3.47 7.50 -13.88
CA VAL A 34 -2.40 7.25 -12.90
C VAL A 34 -2.73 7.93 -11.57
N ALA A 35 -2.70 7.16 -10.49
CA ALA A 35 -2.62 7.71 -9.14
C ALA A 35 -1.16 7.73 -8.68
N LEU A 36 -0.71 8.87 -8.15
CA LEU A 36 0.65 9.07 -7.65
C LEU A 36 0.62 9.56 -6.20
N ARG A 37 1.39 8.91 -5.32
CA ARG A 37 1.53 9.25 -3.91
C ARG A 37 2.95 9.72 -3.63
N TRP A 38 3.11 11.01 -3.34
CA TRP A 38 4.40 11.60 -2.97
C TRP A 38 4.85 11.13 -1.59
N CYS A 39 6.12 10.73 -1.50
CA CYS A 39 6.80 10.37 -0.25
C CYS A 39 7.38 11.63 0.43
N GLY A 40 7.83 11.49 1.68
CA GLY A 40 8.52 12.56 2.42
C GLY A 40 7.64 13.32 3.40
N ASN A 41 8.09 14.51 3.82
CA ASN A 41 7.50 15.27 4.94
C ASN A 41 6.10 15.85 4.65
N ASN A 42 5.78 16.09 3.38
CA ASN A 42 4.49 16.66 2.96
C ASN A 42 3.84 15.72 1.94
N PRO A 43 3.33 14.56 2.40
CA PRO A 43 2.84 13.54 1.49
C PRO A 43 1.50 13.98 0.88
N ALA A 44 1.42 13.91 -0.44
CA ALA A 44 0.24 14.31 -1.22
C ALA A 44 -0.09 13.24 -2.27
N THR A 45 -1.36 13.19 -2.67
CA THR A 45 -1.82 12.29 -3.74
C THR A 45 -2.32 13.11 -4.91
N ALA A 46 -1.91 12.76 -6.11
CA ALA A 46 -2.35 13.38 -7.36
C ALA A 46 -2.84 12.31 -8.34
N VAL A 47 -3.79 12.69 -9.20
CA VAL A 47 -4.30 11.84 -10.29
C VAL A 47 -3.94 12.50 -11.61
N TRP A 48 -3.47 11.69 -12.55
CA TRP A 48 -2.99 12.10 -13.87
C TRP A 48 -3.72 11.29 -14.96
N PRO A 49 -3.83 11.83 -16.18
CA PRO A 49 -4.49 11.13 -17.29
C PRO A 49 -3.67 9.93 -17.78
N ASP A 50 -2.34 10.00 -17.71
CA ASP A 50 -1.41 8.98 -18.17
C ASP A 50 -0.01 9.14 -17.54
N ILE A 51 0.83 8.12 -17.71
CA ILE A 51 2.21 8.11 -17.19
C ILE A 51 3.12 9.12 -17.91
N ASP A 52 2.85 9.43 -19.18
CA ASP A 52 3.62 10.38 -19.97
C ASP A 52 3.47 11.80 -19.40
N SER A 53 2.27 12.17 -18.96
CA SER A 53 2.00 13.44 -18.28
C SER A 53 2.76 13.56 -16.96
N VAL A 54 2.88 12.47 -16.20
CA VAL A 54 3.70 12.42 -14.98
C VAL A 54 5.17 12.68 -15.33
N LEU A 55 5.70 12.01 -16.34
CA LEU A 55 7.10 12.16 -16.76
C LEU A 55 7.40 13.51 -17.41
N ALA A 56 6.45 14.09 -18.14
CA ALA A 56 6.59 15.41 -18.74
C ALA A 56 6.79 16.49 -17.65
N VAL A 57 6.08 16.38 -16.53
CA VAL A 57 6.18 17.35 -15.43
C VAL A 57 7.31 16.99 -14.45
N HIS A 58 7.56 15.71 -14.20
CA HIS A 58 8.43 15.27 -13.10
C HIS A 58 9.71 14.53 -13.52
N GLY A 59 9.87 14.20 -14.82
CA GLY A 59 11.01 13.46 -15.36
C GLY A 59 12.32 14.23 -15.32
N HIS A 60 12.27 15.57 -15.39
CA HIS A 60 13.41 16.48 -15.31
C HIS A 60 14.63 16.01 -16.15
N GLN A 61 14.47 15.87 -17.47
CA GLN A 61 15.54 15.45 -18.40
C GLN A 61 16.23 14.11 -18.02
N GLY A 62 15.47 13.15 -17.50
CA GLY A 62 15.98 11.85 -17.08
C GLY A 62 16.58 11.84 -15.67
N ALA A 63 16.45 12.94 -14.91
CA ALA A 63 16.77 12.91 -13.49
C ALA A 63 15.77 12.11 -12.66
N THR A 64 14.59 11.78 -13.22
CA THR A 64 13.57 10.96 -12.59
C THR A 64 13.02 9.91 -13.58
N GLU A 65 12.85 8.67 -13.11
CA GLU A 65 12.41 7.53 -13.90
C GLU A 65 11.28 6.76 -13.20
N VAL A 66 10.44 6.08 -13.99
CA VAL A 66 9.42 5.15 -13.51
C VAL A 66 9.98 3.73 -13.46
N ARG A 67 10.04 3.15 -12.25
CA ARG A 67 10.42 1.75 -12.02
C ARG A 67 9.18 0.92 -11.73
N TRP A 68 8.77 0.08 -12.68
CA TRP A 68 7.63 -0.81 -12.51
C TRP A 68 7.91 -1.91 -11.50
N ILE A 69 6.93 -2.20 -10.64
CA ILE A 69 7.00 -3.26 -9.64
C ILE A 69 6.24 -4.47 -10.21
N GLU A 70 6.93 -5.60 -10.33
CA GLU A 70 6.27 -6.85 -10.70
C GLU A 70 5.43 -7.34 -9.53
N GLU A 71 4.19 -7.77 -9.82
CA GLU A 71 3.33 -8.42 -8.83
C GLU A 71 3.99 -9.73 -8.42
N GLN A 72 4.71 -9.72 -7.28
CA GLN A 72 5.20 -10.95 -6.68
C GLN A 72 3.96 -11.79 -6.37
N SER A 73 3.80 -12.90 -7.10
CA SER A 73 2.81 -13.91 -6.80
C SER A 73 3.02 -14.31 -5.35
N ARG A 74 2.15 -13.83 -4.46
CA ARG A 74 2.05 -14.33 -3.09
C ARG A 74 1.43 -15.71 -3.17
N SER A 75 2.21 -16.68 -3.65
CA SER A 75 1.82 -18.07 -3.63
C SER A 75 1.66 -18.51 -2.17
N SER A 76 0.49 -19.07 -1.86
CA SER A 76 0.22 -20.01 -0.76
C SER A 76 0.00 -19.51 0.68
N LEU A 77 -0.01 -18.21 1.01
CA LEU A 77 -0.37 -17.83 2.40
C LEU A 77 -1.83 -18.14 2.76
N PHE A 78 -2.72 -18.23 1.78
CA PHE A 78 -4.12 -18.59 1.99
C PHE A 78 -4.40 -20.10 1.93
N ASP A 79 -3.54 -20.90 1.30
CA ASP A 79 -3.72 -22.36 1.25
C ASP A 79 -3.39 -23.02 2.60
N GLU A 80 -2.54 -22.39 3.42
CA GLU A 80 -2.08 -22.96 4.69
C GLU A 80 -3.10 -22.79 5.85
N LEU A 81 -4.02 -21.81 5.77
CA LEU A 81 -5.00 -21.49 6.83
C LEU A 81 -6.39 -22.13 6.63
N HIS A 82 -6.62 -22.86 5.54
CA HIS A 82 -7.91 -23.49 5.23
C HIS A 82 -7.92 -25.03 5.36
N GLN A 83 -7.08 -25.59 6.23
CA GLN A 83 -7.38 -26.91 6.77
C GLN A 83 -8.61 -26.80 7.68
N VAL A 84 -9.80 -27.03 7.11
CA VAL A 84 -11.05 -27.19 7.85
C VAL A 84 -10.82 -28.22 8.96
N ARG A 85 -10.91 -27.80 10.23
CA ARG A 85 -10.88 -28.72 11.38
C ARG A 85 -11.97 -29.77 11.14
N PRO A 86 -11.65 -31.07 11.13
CA PRO A 86 -12.69 -32.10 11.00
C PRO A 86 -13.67 -31.97 12.18
N PRO A 87 -14.97 -32.25 11.97
CA PRO A 87 -16.02 -31.95 12.94
C PRO A 87 -15.89 -32.65 14.31
N ASN A 88 -14.96 -33.59 14.47
CA ASN A 88 -14.84 -34.43 15.67
C ASN A 88 -13.68 -34.09 16.63
N SER A 89 -12.96 -32.97 16.45
CA SER A 89 -11.97 -32.55 17.47
C SER A 89 -12.64 -31.79 18.63
N VAL A 90 -13.46 -32.51 19.42
CA VAL A 90 -13.96 -32.03 20.71
C VAL A 90 -12.92 -32.35 21.78
N ALA A 91 -11.93 -31.46 21.94
CA ALA A 91 -11.08 -31.43 23.12
C ALA A 91 -10.46 -30.03 23.28
N ASP A 92 -11.29 -28.99 23.45
CA ASP A 92 -10.84 -27.77 24.11
C ASP A 92 -11.39 -27.79 25.55
N PRO A 93 -10.55 -27.72 26.59
CA PRO A 93 -11.03 -27.63 27.96
C PRO A 93 -11.76 -26.29 28.15
N LEU A 94 -12.92 -26.34 28.80
CA LEU A 94 -13.72 -25.15 29.13
C LEU A 94 -12.85 -24.10 29.85
N PRO A 95 -12.90 -22.82 29.45
CA PRO A 95 -12.25 -21.77 30.21
C PRO A 95 -12.92 -21.65 31.58
N GLY A 96 -12.13 -21.84 32.64
CA GLY A 96 -12.57 -21.70 34.01
C GLY A 96 -13.22 -20.35 34.26
N SER A 97 -14.34 -20.37 34.99
CA SER A 97 -15.12 -19.19 35.34
C SER A 97 -14.30 -18.20 36.16
N HIS A 98 -13.81 -17.13 35.54
CA HIS A 98 -13.44 -15.90 36.25
C HIS A 98 -14.44 -14.81 35.91
N ALA A 99 -15.42 -14.61 36.79
CA ALA A 99 -16.27 -13.44 36.76
C ALA A 99 -15.41 -12.19 37.03
N ARG A 100 -15.31 -11.29 36.05
CA ARG A 100 -14.95 -9.88 36.30
C ARG A 100 -16.03 -9.00 35.68
N GLY A 101 -16.63 -8.18 36.54
CA GLY A 101 -17.84 -7.43 36.30
C GLY A 101 -17.69 -6.30 35.27
N TRP A 102 -18.82 -5.97 34.65
CA TRP A 102 -19.01 -4.84 33.76
C TRP A 102 -19.04 -3.53 34.58
N ALA A 103 -18.04 -2.67 34.41
CA ALA A 103 -18.11 -1.28 34.88
C ALA A 103 -18.71 -0.41 33.78
N GLY A 104 -19.92 0.12 34.02
CA GLY A 104 -20.63 1.00 33.09
C GLY A 104 -20.00 2.39 33.02
N ALA A 105 -19.72 2.88 31.82
CA ALA A 105 -19.34 4.26 31.58
C ALA A 105 -20.61 5.10 31.32
N ARG A 106 -20.88 6.05 32.23
CA ARG A 106 -21.95 7.04 32.10
C ARG A 106 -21.47 8.18 31.20
N HIS A 107 -22.25 8.52 30.18
CA HIS A 107 -22.09 9.75 29.40
C HIS A 107 -22.40 10.96 30.29
N LEU A 108 -21.42 11.85 30.47
CA LEU A 108 -21.68 13.22 30.87
C LEU A 108 -21.84 14.06 29.60
N ARG A 109 -22.95 14.79 29.55
CA ARG A 109 -23.18 15.90 28.62
C ARG A 109 -22.50 17.15 29.14
#